data_AF-A0AAE8JLD0-F1
#
_entry.id   AF-A0AAE8JLD0-F1
#
_cell.length_a   1.000
_cell.length_b   1.000
_cell.length_c   1.000
_cell.angle_alpha   90.00
_cell.angle_beta   90.00
_cell.angle_gamma   90.00
#
_symmetry.space_group_name_H-M   'P 1'
#
loop_
_entity.id
_entity.type
_entity.pdbx_description
1 polymer ?
#
loop_
_entity_poly.entity_id
_entity_poly.type
_entity_poly.pdbx_seq_one_letter_code
_entity_poly.pdbx_strand_id
1 'polypeptide(L)'
;MKIEHALSLCGPKSASSMFACRDVSPSYVYRPQSSNRPSGQVKKGSTSARGSRDSYGEILLALGVVQSHEALGLSLILTKHNKDPDERSKAIEGIARLAMKQAPKLVGKAAGRQMAHCIVLMAKMAVEEYSRTADDPQNRCRCKGRGRVTDLDASRAAGKTVEKVCPRCGGSGMKPIKSASVYKVIKTVVPDLTQRTWSRNWKVFYDSLIAQCYQESAAAEKLFSMVTSPQQ
;
A
#
# COMPACT_ATOMS: atom_id res chain seq x y z
N MET A 1 2.37 -10.95 23.03
CA MET A 1 0.94 -10.81 22.68
C MET A 1 0.84 -10.69 21.16
N LYS A 2 0.12 -11.62 20.49
CA LYS A 2 -0.05 -11.60 19.03
C LYS A 2 -0.95 -10.42 18.64
N ILE A 3 -0.57 -9.68 17.59
CA ILE A 3 -1.24 -8.47 17.10
C ILE A 3 -2.72 -8.74 16.73
N GLU A 4 -3.03 -9.98 16.37
CA GLU A 4 -4.39 -10.49 16.12
C GLU A 4 -5.37 -10.19 17.27
N HIS A 5 -4.92 -10.25 18.52
CA HIS A 5 -5.78 -10.01 19.69
C HIS A 5 -6.15 -8.53 19.86
N ALA A 6 -5.32 -7.59 19.35
CA ALA A 6 -5.62 -6.16 19.37
C ALA A 6 -6.60 -5.76 18.24
N LEU A 7 -6.53 -6.45 17.11
CA LEU A 7 -7.42 -6.21 15.95
C LEU A 7 -8.85 -6.76 16.19
N SER A 8 -8.97 -7.83 16.97
CA SER A 8 -10.26 -8.44 17.35
C SER A 8 -11.16 -7.52 18.19
N LEU A 9 -10.58 -6.61 18.98
CA LEU A 9 -11.33 -5.74 19.91
C LEU A 9 -12.05 -4.55 19.25
N CYS A 10 -11.83 -4.30 17.95
CA CYS A 10 -12.43 -3.19 17.20
C CYS A 10 -13.41 -3.63 16.09
N GLY A 11 -13.80 -4.91 16.06
CA GLY A 11 -14.81 -5.41 15.10
C GLY A 11 -16.25 -5.08 15.53
N PRO A 12 -17.17 -4.79 14.59
CA PRO A 12 -18.58 -4.60 14.90
C PRO A 12 -19.18 -5.89 15.46
N LYS A 13 -19.83 -5.78 16.63
CA LYS A 13 -20.63 -6.85 17.22
C LYS A 13 -21.89 -7.06 16.37
N SER A 14 -21.87 -8.08 15.52
CA SER A 14 -23.08 -8.85 15.22
C SER A 14 -22.70 -10.24 14.73
N ALA A 15 -23.13 -11.24 15.49
CA ALA A 15 -23.03 -12.65 15.14
C ALA A 15 -23.92 -12.97 13.93
N SER A 16 -23.43 -13.79 13.00
CA SER A 16 -24.04 -15.08 12.67
C SER A 16 -23.39 -15.80 11.49
N SER A 17 -23.43 -17.12 11.62
CA SER A 17 -23.22 -18.18 10.63
C SER A 17 -21.79 -18.65 10.38
N MET A 18 -21.57 -19.85 10.90
CA MET A 18 -20.43 -20.73 10.65
C MET A 18 -20.36 -21.14 9.18
N PHE A 19 -19.16 -21.12 8.61
CA PHE A 19 -18.78 -22.07 7.56
C PHE A 19 -17.31 -22.45 7.76
N ALA A 20 -17.11 -23.70 8.19
CA ALA A 20 -15.81 -24.35 8.12
C ALA A 20 -15.59 -24.81 6.68
N CYS A 21 -14.52 -24.37 6.03
CA CYS A 21 -14.01 -25.03 4.83
C CYS A 21 -12.60 -25.55 5.12
N ARG A 22 -12.50 -26.88 5.08
CA ARG A 22 -11.29 -27.69 5.17
C ARG A 22 -10.43 -27.47 3.94
N ASP A 23 -9.12 -27.52 4.14
CA ASP A 23 -8.11 -27.60 3.08
C ASP A 23 -8.41 -28.77 2.12
N VAL A 24 -8.40 -28.48 0.82
CA VAL A 24 -8.34 -29.48 -0.26
C VAL A 24 -7.15 -29.12 -1.14
N SER A 25 -6.07 -29.90 -1.02
CA SER A 25 -4.99 -29.97 -2.01
C SER A 25 -5.44 -30.79 -3.21
N PRO A 26 -5.30 -30.30 -4.46
CA PRO A 26 -5.36 -31.16 -5.63
C PRO A 26 -3.99 -31.81 -5.87
N SER A 27 -3.96 -33.12 -5.66
CA SER A 27 -2.94 -34.00 -6.18
C SER A 27 -3.15 -34.17 -7.68
N TYR A 28 -2.17 -33.79 -8.49
CA TYR A 28 -2.03 -34.34 -9.84
C TYR A 28 -0.67 -34.99 -9.96
N VAL A 29 -0.73 -36.32 -9.97
CA VAL A 29 0.33 -37.26 -10.25
C VAL A 29 0.55 -37.29 -11.76
N TYR A 30 1.78 -37.07 -12.22
CA TYR A 30 2.19 -37.55 -13.55
C TYR A 30 3.36 -38.54 -13.38
N ARG A 31 3.15 -39.73 -13.93
CA ARG A 31 4.01 -40.91 -13.85
C ARG A 31 4.97 -40.93 -15.04
N PRO A 32 6.27 -41.22 -14.88
CA PRO A 32 7.20 -41.28 -16.00
C PRO A 32 7.15 -42.65 -16.69
N GLN A 33 7.32 -42.68 -18.02
CA GLN A 33 7.59 -43.91 -18.74
C GLN A 33 8.78 -43.70 -19.68
N SER A 34 9.80 -44.52 -19.48
CA SER A 34 11.02 -44.58 -20.28
C SER A 34 10.81 -45.41 -21.54
N SER A 35 11.35 -44.97 -22.67
CA SER A 35 11.98 -45.88 -23.65
C SER A 35 12.78 -45.10 -24.71
N ASN A 36 14.09 -45.38 -24.72
CA ASN A 36 15.05 -45.44 -25.83
C ASN A 36 15.07 -44.42 -27.00
N ARG A 37 16.27 -43.85 -27.21
CA ARG A 37 16.75 -43.18 -28.44
C ARG A 37 16.71 -44.12 -29.66
N PRO A 38 16.69 -43.53 -30.87
CA PRO A 38 17.94 -43.49 -31.64
C PRO A 38 18.27 -42.12 -32.24
N SER A 39 19.56 -41.91 -32.46
CA SER A 39 20.18 -40.73 -33.06
C SER A 39 19.78 -40.54 -34.52
N GLY A 40 19.36 -39.33 -34.89
CA GLY A 40 19.21 -38.87 -36.26
C GLY A 40 19.70 -37.43 -36.40
N GLN A 41 20.82 -37.24 -37.11
CA GLN A 41 21.29 -35.92 -37.54
C GLN A 41 20.36 -35.37 -38.62
N VAL A 42 19.85 -34.14 -38.47
CA VAL A 42 19.34 -33.34 -39.60
C VAL A 42 19.79 -31.89 -39.44
N LYS A 43 20.19 -31.32 -40.58
CA LYS A 43 20.91 -30.06 -40.77
C LYS A 43 20.07 -28.80 -40.48
N LYS A 44 20.82 -27.71 -40.24
CA LYS A 44 20.46 -26.30 -40.08
C LYS A 44 19.29 -25.83 -40.97
N GLY A 45 18.43 -24.99 -40.39
CA GLY A 45 17.61 -24.06 -41.14
C GLY A 45 16.60 -23.27 -40.30
N SER A 46 16.66 -21.96 -40.43
CA SER A 46 15.64 -20.95 -40.11
C SER A 46 15.68 -20.30 -38.71
N THR A 47 16.23 -19.09 -38.74
CA THR A 47 15.86 -17.95 -37.90
C THR A 47 14.35 -17.91 -37.64
N SER A 48 13.96 -17.91 -36.37
CA SER A 48 12.61 -17.52 -35.97
C SER A 48 12.68 -16.50 -34.84
N ALA A 49 11.93 -15.43 -35.00
CA ALA A 49 12.00 -14.19 -34.25
C ALA A 49 11.83 -14.41 -32.73
N ARG A 50 12.79 -13.88 -31.97
CA ARG A 50 12.87 -13.91 -30.51
C ARG A 50 12.03 -12.78 -29.92
N GLY A 51 10.72 -12.93 -29.96
CA GLY A 51 9.79 -11.93 -29.41
C GLY A 51 8.70 -12.60 -28.59
N SER A 52 8.52 -12.14 -27.34
CA SER A 52 7.35 -12.34 -26.48
C SER A 52 7.36 -13.45 -25.41
N ARG A 53 8.37 -14.33 -25.31
CA ARG A 53 8.43 -15.36 -24.25
C ARG A 53 9.34 -15.02 -23.05
N ASP A 54 10.25 -14.05 -23.23
CA ASP A 54 11.20 -13.61 -22.18
C ASP A 54 10.56 -12.59 -21.20
N SER A 55 9.61 -11.76 -21.67
CA SER A 55 9.03 -10.67 -20.85
C SER A 55 8.24 -11.14 -19.61
N TYR A 56 7.45 -12.21 -19.71
CA TYR A 56 6.75 -12.75 -18.52
C TYR A 56 7.72 -13.36 -17.51
N GLY A 57 8.80 -13.98 -18.00
CA GLY A 57 9.87 -14.50 -17.15
C GLY A 57 10.62 -13.39 -16.41
N GLU A 58 10.91 -12.28 -17.10
CA GLU A 58 11.50 -11.08 -16.49
C GLU A 58 10.60 -10.47 -15.42
N ILE A 59 9.29 -10.36 -15.67
CA ILE A 59 8.33 -9.86 -14.69
C ILE A 59 8.28 -10.76 -13.45
N LEU A 60 8.18 -12.09 -13.64
CA LEU A 60 8.16 -13.03 -12.52
C LEU A 60 9.47 -13.00 -11.72
N LEU A 61 10.62 -12.91 -12.40
CA LEU A 61 11.91 -12.75 -11.75
C LEU A 61 11.97 -11.46 -10.94
N ALA A 62 11.56 -10.33 -11.53
CA ALA A 62 11.53 -9.04 -10.86
C ALA A 62 10.63 -9.05 -9.62
N LEU A 63 9.44 -9.66 -9.71
CA LEU A 63 8.56 -9.83 -8.56
C LEU A 63 9.21 -10.67 -7.46
N GLY A 64 9.90 -11.76 -7.81
CA GLY A 64 10.64 -12.59 -6.85
C GLY A 64 11.77 -11.83 -6.15
N VAL A 65 12.54 -11.03 -6.90
CA VAL A 65 13.62 -10.18 -6.36
C VAL A 65 13.08 -9.07 -5.46
N VAL A 66 12.00 -8.41 -5.86
CA VAL A 66 11.36 -7.36 -5.05
C VAL A 66 10.76 -7.97 -3.78
N GLN A 67 10.15 -9.14 -3.84
CA GLN A 67 9.64 -9.83 -2.66
C GLN A 67 10.75 -10.18 -1.66
N SER A 68 11.96 -10.53 -2.11
CA SER A 68 13.06 -10.90 -1.21
C SER A 68 13.75 -9.70 -0.56
N HIS A 69 13.80 -8.54 -1.24
CA HIS A 69 14.52 -7.36 -0.75
C HIS A 69 13.61 -6.26 -0.20
N GLU A 70 12.46 -6.03 -0.84
CA GLU A 70 11.56 -4.91 -0.59
C GLU A 70 10.13 -5.40 -0.31
N ALA A 71 10.01 -6.45 0.51
CA ALA A 71 8.73 -7.11 0.83
C ALA A 71 7.66 -6.15 1.37
N LEU A 72 8.06 -5.17 2.18
CA LEU A 72 7.15 -4.17 2.73
C LEU A 72 6.61 -3.24 1.63
N GLY A 73 7.50 -2.69 0.80
CA GLY A 73 7.14 -1.87 -0.35
C GLY A 73 6.20 -2.60 -1.31
N LEU A 74 6.47 -3.88 -1.58
CA LEU A 74 5.59 -4.72 -2.37
C LEU A 74 4.21 -4.88 -1.73
N SER A 75 4.14 -5.19 -0.43
CA SER A 75 2.87 -5.33 0.29
C SER A 75 2.05 -4.03 0.24
N LEU A 76 2.71 -2.88 0.34
CA LEU A 76 2.06 -1.56 0.23
C LEU A 76 1.46 -1.35 -1.16
N ILE A 77 2.23 -1.61 -2.22
CA ILE A 77 1.75 -1.51 -3.62
C ILE A 77 0.53 -2.42 -3.81
N LEU A 78 0.61 -3.69 -3.39
CA LEU A 78 -0.49 -4.64 -3.51
C LEU A 78 -1.72 -4.20 -2.73
N THR A 79 -1.55 -3.64 -1.54
CA THR A 79 -2.66 -3.09 -0.74
C THR A 79 -3.37 -1.93 -1.48
N LYS A 80 -2.60 -1.03 -2.09
CA LYS A 80 -3.12 0.12 -2.83
C LYS A 80 -3.90 -0.27 -4.08
N HIS A 81 -3.46 -1.30 -4.80
CA HIS A 81 -4.03 -1.67 -6.10
C HIS A 81 -5.05 -2.82 -6.02
N ASN A 82 -4.79 -3.85 -5.22
CA ASN A 82 -5.60 -5.07 -5.19
C ASN A 82 -6.57 -5.14 -4.01
N LYS A 83 -6.44 -4.23 -3.02
CA LYS A 83 -7.26 -4.19 -1.80
C LYS A 83 -7.31 -5.52 -1.03
N ASP A 84 -6.29 -6.35 -1.18
CA ASP A 84 -6.14 -7.64 -0.50
C ASP A 84 -6.00 -7.41 1.02
N PRO A 85 -6.85 -8.04 1.87
CA PRO A 85 -6.76 -7.91 3.32
C PRO A 85 -5.46 -8.46 3.93
N ASP A 86 -4.83 -9.46 3.31
CA ASP A 86 -3.63 -10.11 3.84
C ASP A 86 -2.41 -9.23 3.61
N GLU A 87 -2.25 -8.71 2.39
CA GLU A 87 -1.21 -7.73 2.06
C GLU A 87 -1.38 -6.44 2.87
N ARG A 88 -2.62 -6.01 3.10
CA ARG A 88 -2.90 -4.88 4.00
C ARG A 88 -2.38 -5.14 5.40
N SER A 89 -2.60 -6.34 5.94
CA SER A 89 -2.15 -6.70 7.28
C SER A 89 -0.62 -6.71 7.36
N LYS A 90 0.06 -7.29 6.36
CA LYS A 90 1.53 -7.28 6.25
C LYS A 90 2.09 -5.85 6.18
N ALA A 91 1.46 -4.98 5.40
CA ALA A 91 1.85 -3.58 5.27
C ALA A 91 1.71 -2.83 6.62
N ILE A 92 0.59 -3.02 7.32
CA ILE A 92 0.36 -2.41 8.64
C ILE A 92 1.40 -2.89 9.64
N GLU A 93 1.69 -4.19 9.69
CA GLU A 93 2.70 -4.76 10.58
C GLU A 93 4.11 -4.28 10.25
N GLY A 94 4.46 -4.16 8.97
CA GLY A 94 5.74 -3.61 8.53
C GLY A 94 5.94 -2.16 8.95
N ILE A 95 4.96 -1.30 8.66
CA ILE A 95 4.99 0.12 9.08
C ILE A 95 5.00 0.25 10.61
N ALA A 96 4.20 -0.56 11.32
CA ALA A 96 4.21 -0.56 12.78
C ALA A 96 5.59 -0.94 13.36
N ARG A 97 6.27 -1.93 12.79
CA ARG A 97 7.62 -2.33 13.20
C ARG A 97 8.65 -1.21 13.00
N LEU A 98 8.60 -0.49 11.89
CA LEU A 98 9.46 0.68 11.64
C LEU A 98 9.14 1.81 12.62
N ALA A 99 7.85 2.11 12.79
CA ALA A 99 7.35 3.14 13.70
C ALA A 99 7.79 2.89 15.15
N MET A 100 7.77 1.65 15.63
CA MET A 100 8.26 1.30 16.97
C MET A 100 9.73 1.67 17.18
N LYS A 101 10.57 1.59 16.14
CA LYS A 101 12.00 1.95 16.22
C LYS A 101 12.23 3.45 16.13
N GLN A 102 11.42 4.15 15.33
CA GLN A 102 11.58 5.57 15.01
C GLN A 102 10.78 6.50 15.93
N ALA A 103 9.99 5.93 16.84
CA ALA A 103 9.05 6.72 17.62
C ALA A 103 9.73 7.81 18.47
N PRO A 104 9.24 9.06 18.42
CA PRO A 104 9.82 10.14 19.19
C PRO A 104 9.52 9.99 20.69
N LYS A 105 10.48 10.40 21.52
CA LYS A 105 10.41 10.28 23.00
C LYS A 105 9.13 10.88 23.58
N LEU A 106 8.62 11.97 23.01
CA LEU A 106 7.40 12.65 23.49
C LEU A 106 6.14 11.81 23.24
N VAL A 107 6.07 11.09 22.12
CA VAL A 107 4.97 10.14 21.83
C VAL A 107 5.09 8.96 22.80
N GLY A 108 6.30 8.43 23.00
CA GLY A 108 6.55 7.34 23.95
C GLY A 108 6.14 7.70 25.40
N LYS A 109 6.53 8.88 25.89
CA LYS A 109 6.16 9.34 27.24
C LYS A 109 4.66 9.51 27.42
N ALA A 110 3.97 10.07 26.42
CA ALA A 110 2.52 10.28 26.48
C ALA A 110 1.73 8.98 26.32
N ALA A 111 2.19 8.05 25.48
CA ALA A 111 1.51 6.77 25.24
C ALA A 111 1.75 5.75 26.37
N GLY A 112 2.92 5.79 27.01
CA GLY A 112 3.31 4.86 28.09
C GLY A 112 3.12 3.40 27.69
N ARG A 113 2.39 2.63 28.52
CA ARG A 113 2.07 1.21 28.27
C ARG A 113 1.27 0.96 26.97
N GLN A 114 0.58 1.99 26.45
CA GLN A 114 -0.24 1.87 25.25
C GLN A 114 0.53 2.16 23.96
N MET A 115 1.84 2.38 24.05
CA MET A 115 2.68 2.76 22.91
C MET A 115 2.51 1.84 21.69
N ALA A 116 2.58 0.53 21.90
CA ALA A 116 2.41 -0.45 20.83
C ALA A 116 1.03 -0.35 20.18
N HIS A 117 -0.02 -0.18 20.99
CA HIS A 117 -1.39 -0.05 20.49
C HIS A 117 -1.58 1.24 19.69
N CYS A 118 -1.06 2.37 20.19
CA CYS A 118 -1.07 3.64 19.47
C CYS A 118 -0.35 3.54 18.12
N ILE A 119 0.80 2.85 18.07
CA ILE A 119 1.56 2.68 16.84
C ILE A 119 0.82 1.82 15.82
N VAL A 120 0.22 0.70 16.24
CA VAL A 120 -0.57 -0.14 15.32
C VAL A 120 -1.76 0.64 14.75
N LEU A 121 -2.45 1.43 15.59
CA LEU A 121 -3.56 2.28 15.13
C LEU A 121 -3.08 3.36 14.15
N MET A 122 -1.98 4.05 14.44
CA MET A 122 -1.42 5.06 13.53
C MET A 122 -0.94 4.43 12.22
N ALA A 123 -0.27 3.27 12.27
CA ALA A 123 0.17 2.53 11.10
C ALA A 123 -1.01 2.10 10.22
N LYS A 124 -2.08 1.56 10.84
CA LYS A 124 -3.32 1.22 10.14
C LYS A 124 -3.90 2.42 9.40
N MET A 125 -4.09 3.54 10.11
CA MET A 125 -4.64 4.77 9.52
C MET A 125 -3.73 5.34 8.42
N ALA A 126 -2.40 5.21 8.57
CA ALA A 126 -1.43 5.68 7.58
C ALA A 126 -1.44 4.81 6.31
N VAL A 127 -1.52 3.48 6.43
CA VAL A 127 -1.67 2.57 5.29
C VAL A 127 -3.01 2.79 4.59
N GLU A 128 -4.10 2.95 5.35
CA GLU A 128 -5.42 3.30 4.78
C GLU A 128 -5.37 4.62 4.01
N GLU A 129 -4.68 5.63 4.51
CA GLU A 129 -4.46 6.91 3.81
C GLU A 129 -3.65 6.71 2.52
N TYR A 130 -2.51 6.01 2.61
CA TYR A 130 -1.64 5.73 1.47
C TYR A 130 -2.39 4.97 0.35
N SER A 131 -3.26 4.03 0.70
CA SER A 131 -4.00 3.20 -0.24
C SER A 131 -5.19 3.91 -0.90
N ARG A 132 -5.43 5.19 -0.62
CA ARG A 132 -6.53 5.94 -1.26
C ARG A 132 -6.18 6.28 -2.70
N THR A 133 -7.18 6.15 -3.57
CA THR A 133 -7.11 6.51 -4.98
C THR A 133 -8.24 7.48 -5.33
N ALA A 134 -8.01 8.32 -6.34
CA ALA A 134 -9.02 9.26 -6.85
C ALA A 134 -10.21 8.55 -7.50
N ASP A 135 -10.05 7.28 -7.87
CA ASP A 135 -11.09 6.44 -8.47
C ASP A 135 -12.16 6.04 -7.46
N ASP A 136 -11.83 5.96 -6.18
CA ASP A 136 -12.83 5.70 -5.14
C ASP A 136 -13.73 6.94 -4.92
N PRO A 137 -15.06 6.85 -5.13
CA PRO A 137 -15.98 7.97 -4.91
C PRO A 137 -15.94 8.55 -3.50
N GLN A 138 -15.58 7.74 -2.49
CA GLN A 138 -15.45 8.20 -1.10
C GLN A 138 -14.24 9.12 -0.95
N ASN A 139 -13.16 8.87 -1.69
CA ASN A 139 -11.92 9.63 -1.65
C ASN A 139 -11.88 10.77 -2.66
N ARG A 140 -12.64 10.67 -3.74
CA ARG A 140 -12.64 11.63 -4.84
C ARG A 140 -13.05 13.03 -4.41
N CYS A 141 -12.25 14.04 -4.77
CA CYS A 141 -12.63 15.43 -4.59
C CYS A 141 -13.79 15.80 -5.52
N ARG A 142 -14.55 16.83 -5.14
CA ARG A 142 -15.62 17.42 -5.96
C ARG A 142 -15.15 17.95 -7.32
N CYS A 143 -13.83 18.11 -7.56
CA CYS A 143 -13.30 18.38 -8.90
C CYS A 143 -13.30 17.14 -9.83
N LYS A 144 -13.96 16.04 -9.41
CA LYS A 144 -14.02 14.75 -10.12
C LYS A 144 -12.64 14.10 -10.29
N GLY A 145 -11.73 14.27 -9.32
CA GLY A 145 -10.38 13.71 -9.40
C GLY A 145 -9.39 14.52 -10.23
N ARG A 146 -9.84 15.53 -10.99
CA ARG A 146 -8.98 16.27 -11.93
C ARG A 146 -7.86 17.09 -11.30
N GLY A 147 -7.96 17.41 -10.00
CA GLY A 147 -7.01 18.29 -9.32
C GLY A 147 -7.09 19.77 -9.75
N ARG A 148 -7.75 20.08 -10.86
CA ARG A 148 -7.94 21.44 -11.39
C ARG A 148 -9.41 21.81 -11.55
N VAL A 149 -9.68 23.11 -11.54
CA VAL A 149 -11.00 23.71 -11.75
C VAL A 149 -10.86 24.90 -12.69
N THR A 150 -11.90 25.23 -13.43
CA THR A 150 -11.91 26.41 -14.30
C THR A 150 -11.76 27.68 -13.46
N ASP A 151 -10.85 28.55 -13.88
CA ASP A 151 -10.71 29.87 -13.33
C ASP A 151 -11.64 30.83 -14.08
N LEU A 152 -12.81 31.11 -13.52
CA LEU A 152 -13.85 31.88 -14.20
C LEU A 152 -13.39 33.30 -14.56
N ASP A 153 -12.63 33.94 -13.68
CA ASP A 153 -12.18 35.32 -13.86
C ASP A 153 -11.12 35.39 -14.96
N ALA A 154 -10.10 34.55 -14.88
CA ALA A 154 -9.05 34.46 -15.91
C ALA A 154 -9.61 33.97 -17.26
N SER A 155 -10.58 33.05 -17.25
CA SER A 155 -11.20 32.56 -18.48
C SER A 155 -12.01 33.65 -19.19
N ARG A 156 -12.72 34.48 -18.41
CA ARG A 156 -13.46 35.63 -18.94
C ARG A 156 -12.52 36.68 -19.53
N ALA A 157 -11.43 36.99 -18.85
CA ALA A 157 -10.44 37.96 -19.32
C ALA A 157 -9.72 37.48 -20.59
N ALA A 158 -9.39 36.19 -20.68
CA ALA A 158 -8.62 35.64 -21.79
C ALA A 158 -9.48 35.15 -22.98
N GLY A 159 -10.81 35.14 -22.86
CA GLY A 159 -11.73 34.62 -23.89
C GLY A 159 -11.59 33.11 -24.15
N LYS A 160 -10.88 32.38 -23.29
CA LYS A 160 -10.61 30.93 -23.41
C LYS A 160 -10.63 30.28 -22.03
N THR A 161 -10.89 28.98 -21.97
CA THR A 161 -10.89 28.25 -20.69
C THR A 161 -9.48 28.23 -20.09
N VAL A 162 -9.33 28.88 -18.93
CA VAL A 162 -8.13 28.86 -18.10
C VAL A 162 -8.42 27.98 -16.88
N GLU A 163 -7.50 27.09 -16.52
CA GLU A 163 -7.63 26.24 -15.34
C GLU A 163 -6.74 26.73 -14.20
N LYS A 164 -7.22 26.59 -12.96
CA LYS A 164 -6.44 26.77 -11.74
C LYS A 164 -6.43 25.51 -10.88
N VAL A 165 -5.48 25.44 -9.96
CA VAL A 165 -5.43 24.36 -8.96
C VAL A 165 -6.71 24.36 -8.14
N CYS A 166 -7.29 23.17 -7.93
CA CYS A 166 -8.51 23.04 -7.15
C CYS A 166 -8.25 23.46 -5.70
N PRO A 167 -8.94 24.50 -5.17
CA PRO A 167 -8.67 25.01 -3.82
C PRO A 167 -9.10 24.03 -2.72
N ARG A 168 -9.94 23.03 -3.04
CA ARG A 168 -10.42 22.04 -2.07
C ARG A 168 -9.43 20.92 -1.82
N CYS A 169 -8.70 20.50 -2.85
CA CYS A 169 -7.78 19.37 -2.76
C CYS A 169 -6.31 19.76 -2.98
N GLY A 170 -6.03 21.03 -3.27
CA GLY A 170 -4.68 21.53 -3.52
C GLY A 170 -4.01 20.84 -4.71
N GLY A 171 -4.78 20.37 -5.70
CA GLY A 171 -4.24 19.64 -6.85
C GLY A 171 -4.27 18.13 -6.75
N SER A 172 -4.45 17.55 -5.56
CA SER A 172 -4.37 16.08 -5.38
C SER A 172 -5.52 15.28 -6.01
N GLY A 173 -6.62 15.93 -6.41
CA GLY A 173 -7.82 15.24 -6.90
C GLY A 173 -8.60 14.46 -5.82
N MET A 174 -8.08 14.36 -4.60
CA MET A 174 -8.67 13.61 -3.48
C MET A 174 -9.16 14.55 -2.37
N LYS A 175 -10.10 14.09 -1.55
CA LYS A 175 -10.53 14.81 -0.34
C LYS A 175 -9.34 14.89 0.62
N PRO A 176 -9.02 16.07 1.20
CA PRO A 176 -7.97 16.19 2.19
C PRO A 176 -8.25 15.31 3.41
N ILE A 177 -7.20 14.67 3.93
CA ILE A 177 -7.32 13.93 5.19
C ILE A 177 -7.27 14.85 6.38
N LYS A 178 -8.16 14.54 7.31
CA LYS A 178 -8.25 15.23 8.58
C LYS A 178 -7.51 14.37 9.60
N SER A 179 -6.31 14.79 10.00
CA SER A 179 -5.58 14.18 11.14
C SER A 179 -6.41 14.14 12.43
N ALA A 180 -7.49 14.94 12.51
CA ALA A 180 -8.48 14.90 13.57
C ALA A 180 -9.20 13.55 13.72
N SER A 181 -9.39 12.76 12.65
CA SER A 181 -9.96 11.41 12.79
C SER A 181 -9.00 10.49 13.56
N VAL A 182 -7.72 10.54 13.22
CA VAL A 182 -6.66 9.77 13.89
C VAL A 182 -6.53 10.20 15.36
N TYR A 183 -6.55 11.51 15.63
CA TYR A 183 -6.56 12.02 17.01
C TYR A 183 -7.72 11.43 17.83
N LYS A 184 -8.94 11.41 17.29
CA LYS A 184 -10.10 10.87 17.99
C LYS A 184 -9.91 9.39 18.36
N VAL A 185 -9.36 8.59 17.44
CA VAL A 185 -9.04 7.18 17.68
C VAL A 185 -7.94 7.04 18.73
N ILE A 186 -6.86 7.80 18.63
CA ILE A 186 -5.76 7.71 19.62
C ILE A 186 -6.21 8.19 21.01
N LYS A 187 -7.10 9.17 21.09
CA LYS A 187 -7.65 9.65 22.36
C LYS A 187 -8.47 8.60 23.09
N THR A 188 -9.05 7.60 22.42
CA THR A 188 -9.73 6.48 23.12
C THR A 188 -8.72 5.57 23.84
N VAL A 189 -7.47 5.57 23.39
CA VAL A 189 -6.38 4.77 23.96
C VAL A 189 -5.57 5.58 24.99
N VAL A 190 -5.43 6.89 24.75
CA VAL A 190 -4.73 7.85 25.63
C VAL A 190 -5.68 9.01 25.95
N PRO A 191 -6.57 8.86 26.96
CA PRO A 191 -7.61 9.86 27.26
C PRO A 191 -7.06 11.26 27.58
N ASP A 192 -5.92 11.30 28.27
CA ASP A 192 -5.24 12.54 28.69
C ASP A 192 -4.53 13.27 27.55
N LEU A 193 -4.50 12.68 26.34
CA LEU A 193 -3.90 13.31 25.18
C LEU A 193 -4.72 14.54 24.77
N THR A 194 -4.10 15.72 24.83
CA THR A 194 -4.72 16.98 24.40
C THR A 194 -4.54 17.21 22.89
N GLN A 195 -5.45 17.99 22.29
CA GLN A 195 -5.37 18.38 20.88
C GLN A 195 -4.07 19.15 20.56
N ARG A 196 -3.59 19.98 21.49
CA ARG A 196 -2.35 20.75 21.31
C ARG A 196 -1.13 19.82 21.26
N THR A 197 -1.05 18.85 22.17
CA THR A 197 0.02 17.83 22.18
C THR A 197 -0.02 16.97 20.91
N TRP A 198 -1.23 16.62 20.46
CA TRP A 198 -1.41 15.92 19.20
C TRP A 198 -0.84 16.71 18.02
N SER A 199 -1.31 17.94 17.81
CA SER A 199 -0.94 18.74 16.64
C SER A 199 0.56 19.03 16.55
N ARG A 200 1.24 19.24 17.70
CA ARG A 200 2.67 19.58 17.73
C ARG A 200 3.61 18.39 17.60
N ASN A 201 3.25 17.24 18.16
CA ASN A 201 4.17 16.11 18.29
C ASN A 201 3.67 14.87 17.53
N TRP A 202 2.43 14.45 17.80
CA TRP A 202 1.91 13.18 17.26
C TRP A 202 1.52 13.27 15.80
N LYS A 203 0.95 14.40 15.36
CA LYS A 203 0.60 14.63 13.96
C LYS A 203 1.83 14.53 13.07
N VAL A 204 2.94 15.14 13.47
CA VAL A 204 4.20 15.10 12.71
C VAL A 204 4.70 13.66 12.57
N PHE A 205 4.64 12.89 13.66
CA PHE A 205 4.98 11.47 13.61
C PHE A 205 4.03 10.68 12.71
N TYR A 206 2.71 10.87 12.82
CA TYR A 206 1.73 10.25 11.94
C TYR A 206 1.97 10.58 10.46
N ASP A 207 2.21 11.85 10.13
CA ASP A 207 2.50 12.30 8.77
C ASP A 207 3.79 11.63 8.24
N SER A 208 4.79 11.41 9.11
CA SER A 208 6.01 10.66 8.74
C SER A 208 5.74 9.18 8.42
N LEU A 209 4.74 8.55 9.04
CA LEU A 209 4.37 7.16 8.70
C LEU A 209 3.75 7.07 7.31
N ILE A 210 2.95 8.07 6.92
CA ILE A 210 2.42 8.17 5.56
C ILE A 210 3.57 8.35 4.57
N ALA A 211 4.51 9.26 4.88
CA ALA A 211 5.69 9.46 4.05
C ALA A 211 6.52 8.17 3.91
N GLN A 212 6.68 7.41 4.99
CA GLN A 212 7.36 6.11 4.98
C GLN A 212 6.67 5.14 4.03
N CYS A 213 5.34 5.06 4.02
CA CYS A 213 4.60 4.20 3.09
C CYS A 213 4.97 4.51 1.63
N TYR A 214 5.05 5.80 1.27
CA TYR A 214 5.47 6.20 -0.08
C TYR A 214 6.93 5.86 -0.37
N GLN A 215 7.83 6.06 0.59
CA GLN A 215 9.26 5.76 0.44
C GLN A 215 9.50 4.26 0.21
N GLU A 216 8.89 3.40 1.03
CA GLU A 216 8.99 1.95 0.90
C GLU A 216 8.41 1.46 -0.43
N SER A 217 7.24 1.99 -0.85
CA SER A 217 6.70 1.64 -2.17
C SER A 217 7.58 2.11 -3.32
N ALA A 218 8.17 3.31 -3.22
CA ALA A 218 9.07 3.82 -4.24
C ALA A 218 10.38 3.02 -4.33
N ALA A 219 10.87 2.49 -3.21
CA ALA A 219 12.03 1.59 -3.18
C ALA A 219 11.72 0.28 -3.92
N ALA A 220 10.55 -0.32 -3.64
CA ALA A 220 10.08 -1.52 -4.35
C ALA A 220 9.88 -1.25 -5.87
N GLU A 221 9.25 -0.15 -6.26
CA GLU A 221 9.08 0.24 -7.67
C GLU A 221 10.42 0.47 -8.36
N LYS A 222 11.37 1.12 -7.69
CA LYS A 222 12.72 1.35 -8.21
C LYS A 222 13.46 0.04 -8.43
N LEU A 223 13.40 -0.89 -7.48
CA LEU A 223 14.03 -2.20 -7.61
C LEU A 223 13.37 -3.01 -8.72
N PHE A 224 12.04 -3.01 -8.79
CA PHE A 224 11.29 -3.64 -9.88
C PHE A 224 11.75 -3.10 -11.24
N SER A 225 11.74 -1.77 -11.39
CA SER A 225 12.16 -1.10 -12.62
C SER A 225 13.60 -1.41 -12.98
N MET A 226 14.52 -1.51 -12.01
CA MET A 226 15.92 -1.85 -12.24
C MET A 226 16.07 -3.26 -12.83
N VAL A 227 15.31 -4.23 -12.32
CA VAL A 227 15.36 -5.62 -12.78
C VAL A 227 14.68 -5.79 -14.14
N THR A 228 13.62 -5.04 -14.41
CA THR A 228 12.89 -5.13 -15.69
C THR A 228 13.42 -4.21 -16.79
N SER A 229 14.38 -3.33 -16.49
CA SER A 229 14.98 -2.46 -17.50
C SER A 229 15.91 -3.28 -18.39
N PRO A 230 15.83 -3.12 -19.73
CA PRO A 230 16.76 -3.79 -20.63
C PRO A 230 18.20 -3.41 -20.27
N GLN A 231 19.03 -4.42 -20.01
CA GLN A 231 20.46 -4.22 -19.86
C GLN A 231 21.02 -3.85 -21.24
N GLN A 232 21.59 -2.67 -21.35
CA GLN A 232 22.13 -2.12 -22.59
C GLN A 232 23.55 -2.65 -22.85
#